data_AF-A0A0S9S372-F1
#
_entry.id   AF-A0A0S9S372-F1
#
_cell.length_a   1.000
_cell.length_b   1.000
_cell.length_c   1.000
_cell.angle_alpha   90.00
_cell.angle_beta   90.00
_cell.angle_gamma   90.00
#
_symmetry.space_group_name_H-M   'P 1'
#
loop_
_entity.id
_entity.type
_entity.pdbx_description
1 polymer ?
#
loop_
_entity_poly.entity_id
_entity_poly.type
_entity_poly.pdbx_seq_one_letter_code
_entity_poly.pdbx_strand_id
1 'polypeptide(L)'
;MQSIAEAAPALRAAGLVGVWNTDVVAGKSILDAGAAALLAGNIGLAGRPIPLEVALGATHPDDKAWLFARIRRVRQMGGVFSAEFRVVTATGDVRWVLNRGTLAPDTSGAMKGLGAYIDTTDSHNTRFVSAGSLAQVGEDPLAHAADRCLETHSALAAGGYTNLRRITETLLLGIGRALAQRHT
;
A
#
# COMPACT_ATOMS: atom_id res chain seq x y z
N MET A 1 -18.53 -27.48 -2.53
CA MET A 1 -17.48 -27.04 -3.48
C MET A 1 -18.04 -25.92 -4.37
N GLN A 2 -18.50 -24.82 -3.74
CA GLN A 2 -19.34 -23.79 -4.36
C GLN A 2 -18.81 -22.37 -4.09
N SER A 3 -17.58 -22.24 -3.57
CA SER A 3 -17.13 -21.05 -2.83
C SER A 3 -16.13 -20.13 -3.54
N ILE A 4 -15.50 -20.53 -4.65
CA ILE A 4 -14.47 -19.71 -5.33
C ILE A 4 -14.99 -19.09 -6.63
N ALA A 5 -15.85 -19.79 -7.37
CA ALA A 5 -16.39 -19.29 -8.64
C ALA A 5 -17.35 -18.09 -8.45
N GLU A 6 -18.17 -18.11 -7.39
CA GLU A 6 -19.10 -17.02 -7.05
C GLU A 6 -18.39 -15.77 -6.52
N ALA A 7 -17.20 -15.93 -5.93
CA ALA A 7 -16.41 -14.81 -5.41
C ALA A 7 -15.70 -14.02 -6.52
N ALA A 8 -15.46 -14.62 -7.69
CA ALA A 8 -14.66 -14.01 -8.75
C ALA A 8 -15.24 -12.66 -9.27
N PRO A 9 -16.56 -12.54 -9.55
CA PRO A 9 -17.15 -11.26 -9.94
C PRO A 9 -17.06 -10.21 -8.83
N ALA A 10 -17.31 -10.59 -7.58
CA ALA A 10 -17.24 -9.68 -6.43
C ALA A 10 -15.81 -9.16 -6.21
N LEU A 11 -14.80 -10.03 -6.33
CA LEU A 11 -13.40 -9.64 -6.23
C LEU A 11 -12.99 -8.69 -7.36
N ARG A 12 -13.45 -8.93 -8.60
CA ARG A 12 -13.24 -8.01 -9.72
C ARG A 12 -13.87 -6.65 -9.47
N ALA A 13 -15.11 -6.62 -8.97
CA ALA A 13 -15.81 -5.38 -8.61
C ALA A 13 -15.10 -4.62 -7.47
N ALA A 14 -14.44 -5.33 -6.55
CA ALA A 14 -13.60 -4.75 -5.51
C ALA A 14 -12.22 -4.27 -6.01
N GLY A 15 -11.97 -4.30 -7.32
CA GLY A 15 -10.73 -3.83 -7.93
C GLY A 15 -9.61 -4.88 -8.01
N LEU A 16 -9.86 -6.16 -7.71
CA LEU A 16 -8.82 -7.19 -7.84
C LEU A 16 -8.31 -7.29 -9.29
N VAL A 17 -7.05 -6.93 -9.48
CA VAL A 17 -6.33 -7.08 -10.75
C VAL A 17 -5.90 -8.54 -10.92
N GLY A 18 -5.28 -9.10 -9.89
CA GLY A 18 -4.77 -10.46 -9.92
C GLY A 18 -3.86 -10.76 -8.74
N VAL A 19 -3.40 -12.01 -8.67
CA VAL A 19 -2.53 -12.49 -7.58
C VAL A 19 -1.12 -12.78 -8.06
N TRP A 20 -0.21 -12.83 -7.09
CA TRP A 20 1.18 -13.23 -7.29
C TRP A 20 1.60 -14.23 -6.21
N ASN A 21 2.56 -15.08 -6.56
CA ASN A 21 3.40 -15.76 -5.59
C ASN A 21 4.88 -15.57 -5.96
N THR A 22 5.77 -15.68 -4.99
CA THR A 22 7.19 -15.53 -5.23
C THR A 22 7.99 -16.55 -4.44
N ASP A 23 9.00 -17.10 -5.11
CA ASP A 23 10.13 -17.77 -4.50
C ASP A 23 11.26 -16.74 -4.37
N VAL A 24 11.57 -16.34 -3.14
CA VAL A 24 12.58 -15.32 -2.89
C VAL A 24 13.98 -15.86 -3.18
N VAL A 25 14.23 -17.14 -2.87
CA VAL A 25 15.53 -17.79 -3.05
C VAL A 25 15.83 -17.95 -4.54
N ALA A 26 14.85 -18.40 -5.32
CA ALA A 26 14.98 -18.52 -6.77
C ALA A 26 14.94 -17.16 -7.49
N GLY A 27 14.52 -16.09 -6.80
CA GLY A 27 14.35 -14.76 -7.38
C GLY A 27 13.24 -14.70 -8.45
N LYS A 28 12.26 -15.62 -8.38
CA LYS A 28 11.18 -15.73 -9.37
C LYS A 28 9.83 -15.43 -8.74
N SER A 29 8.97 -14.79 -9.52
CA SER A 29 7.57 -14.56 -9.20
C SER A 29 6.70 -15.19 -10.29
N ILE A 30 5.52 -15.66 -9.90
CA ILE A 30 4.49 -16.15 -10.80
C ILE A 30 3.29 -15.22 -10.64
N LEU A 31 2.81 -14.69 -11.77
CA LEU A 31 1.63 -13.85 -11.85
C LEU A 31 0.48 -14.66 -12.45
N ASP A 32 -0.75 -14.41 -11.99
CA ASP A 32 -1.94 -14.86 -12.73
C ASP A 32 -2.15 -14.04 -14.01
N ALA A 33 -3.20 -14.35 -14.77
CA ALA A 33 -3.49 -13.69 -16.05
C ALA A 33 -3.70 -12.17 -15.90
N GLY A 34 -4.42 -11.73 -14.88
CA GLY A 34 -4.73 -10.31 -14.69
C GLY A 34 -3.52 -9.52 -14.22
N ALA A 35 -2.76 -10.08 -13.27
CA ALA A 35 -1.52 -9.49 -12.81
C ALA A 35 -0.45 -9.44 -13.92
N ALA A 36 -0.31 -10.50 -14.73
CA ALA A 36 0.63 -10.51 -15.85
C ALA A 36 0.27 -9.47 -16.91
N ALA A 37 -1.01 -9.32 -17.23
CA ALA A 37 -1.49 -8.33 -18.18
C ALA A 37 -1.16 -6.88 -17.73
N LEU A 38 -1.41 -6.55 -16.45
CA LEU A 38 -1.22 -5.18 -15.98
C LEU A 38 0.22 -4.89 -15.52
N LEU A 39 0.80 -5.72 -14.64
CA LEU A 39 2.07 -5.41 -13.96
C LEU A 39 3.30 -5.71 -14.83
N ALA A 40 3.23 -6.78 -15.64
CA ALA A 40 4.28 -7.12 -16.58
C ALA A 40 4.00 -6.58 -18.00
N GLY A 41 2.81 -6.03 -18.24
CA GLY A 41 2.38 -5.56 -19.56
C GLY A 41 2.21 -6.68 -20.60
N ASN A 42 2.20 -7.95 -20.17
CA ASN A 42 2.17 -9.10 -21.07
C ASN A 42 1.49 -10.31 -20.41
N ILE A 43 0.24 -10.56 -20.83
CA ILE A 43 -0.57 -11.69 -20.35
C ILE A 43 0.05 -13.07 -20.67
N GLY A 44 0.89 -13.18 -21.71
CA GLY A 44 1.58 -14.42 -22.07
C GLY A 44 2.64 -14.87 -21.05
N LEU A 45 2.93 -14.07 -20.04
CA LEU A 45 3.79 -14.43 -18.92
C LEU A 45 3.02 -15.07 -17.74
N ALA A 46 1.69 -15.14 -17.81
CA ALA A 46 0.86 -15.72 -16.77
C ALA A 46 1.24 -17.19 -16.47
N GLY A 47 1.25 -17.55 -15.19
CA GLY A 47 1.56 -18.92 -14.73
C GLY A 47 3.02 -19.33 -14.86
N ARG A 48 3.90 -18.45 -15.36
CA ARG A 48 5.32 -18.76 -15.58
C ARG A 48 6.20 -18.12 -14.51
N PRO A 49 7.26 -18.80 -14.03
CA PRO A 49 8.25 -18.18 -13.16
C PRO A 49 9.06 -17.13 -13.93
N ILE A 50 8.97 -15.87 -13.52
CA ILE A 50 9.65 -14.72 -14.15
C ILE A 50 10.46 -13.94 -13.11
N PRO A 51 11.57 -13.26 -13.50
CA PRO A 51 12.27 -12.35 -12.60
C PRO A 51 11.36 -11.23 -12.07
N LEU A 52 11.64 -10.72 -10.87
CA LEU A 52 10.85 -9.62 -10.28
C LEU A 52 10.82 -8.39 -11.20
N GLU A 53 11.94 -8.09 -11.84
CA GLU A 53 12.13 -6.97 -12.75
C GLU A 53 11.20 -7.06 -13.96
N VAL A 54 10.92 -8.28 -14.42
CA VAL A 54 9.96 -8.56 -15.49
C VAL A 54 8.54 -8.50 -14.94
N ALA A 55 8.29 -9.09 -13.77
CA ALA A 55 6.97 -9.11 -13.14
C ALA A 55 6.42 -7.69 -12.85
N LEU A 56 7.30 -6.73 -12.56
CA LEU A 56 6.98 -5.33 -12.28
C LEU A 56 7.44 -4.39 -13.41
N GLY A 57 7.61 -4.91 -14.63
CA GLY A 57 8.18 -4.18 -15.76
C GLY A 57 7.41 -2.90 -16.12
N ALA A 58 6.09 -2.92 -15.96
CA ALA A 58 5.19 -1.80 -16.26
C ALA A 58 5.10 -0.75 -15.13
N THR A 59 5.83 -0.91 -14.02
CA THR A 59 5.90 0.09 -12.95
C THR A 59 6.36 1.44 -13.49
N HIS A 60 5.70 2.52 -13.08
CA HIS A 60 6.07 3.88 -13.46
C HIS A 60 7.55 4.16 -13.09
N PRO A 61 8.35 4.80 -13.96
CA PRO A 61 9.78 5.01 -13.73
C PRO A 61 10.12 5.63 -12.37
N ASP A 62 9.39 6.66 -11.95
CA ASP A 62 9.57 7.33 -10.66
C ASP A 62 9.36 6.41 -9.46
N ASP A 63 8.57 5.33 -9.62
CA ASP A 63 8.20 4.44 -8.53
C ASP A 63 9.15 3.25 -8.38
N LYS A 64 9.93 2.94 -9.43
CA LYS A 64 10.81 1.76 -9.46
C LYS A 64 11.80 1.75 -8.30
N ALA A 65 12.50 2.85 -8.07
CA ALA A 65 13.59 2.87 -7.09
C ALA A 65 13.11 2.58 -5.67
N TRP A 66 12.05 3.27 -5.22
CA TRP A 66 11.53 3.11 -3.86
C TRP A 66 10.78 1.78 -3.69
N LEU A 67 10.05 1.33 -4.71
CA LEU A 67 9.30 0.08 -4.65
C LEU A 67 10.24 -1.12 -4.51
N PHE A 68 11.29 -1.19 -5.33
CA PHE A 68 12.28 -2.26 -5.24
C PHE A 68 13.05 -2.24 -3.92
N ALA A 69 13.33 -1.06 -3.36
CA ALA A 69 13.94 -0.96 -2.03
C ALA A 69 13.04 -1.55 -0.94
N ARG A 70 11.73 -1.27 -0.99
CA ARG A 70 10.74 -1.84 -0.05
C ARG A 70 10.58 -3.34 -0.21
N ILE A 71 10.58 -3.84 -1.45
CA ILE A 71 10.54 -5.28 -1.73
C ILE A 71 11.80 -5.98 -1.21
N ARG A 72 12.99 -5.41 -1.41
CA ARG A 72 14.24 -5.97 -0.86
C ARG A 72 14.17 -6.10 0.66
N ARG A 73 13.64 -5.09 1.36
CA ARG A 73 13.50 -5.11 2.81
C ARG A 73 12.59 -6.25 3.28
N VAL A 74 11.40 -6.42 2.69
CA VAL A 74 10.49 -7.50 3.10
C VAL A 74 11.02 -8.89 2.72
N ARG A 75 11.77 -9.00 1.61
CA ARG A 75 12.43 -10.26 1.22
C ARG A 75 13.50 -10.69 2.23
N GLN A 76 14.13 -9.74 2.92
CA GLN A 76 15.13 -10.02 3.96
C GLN A 76 14.48 -10.30 5.33
N MET A 77 13.45 -9.53 5.70
CA MET A 77 12.85 -9.58 7.04
C MET A 77 11.68 -10.55 7.16
N GLY A 78 11.02 -10.89 6.06
CA GLY A 78 9.68 -11.49 6.07
C GLY A 78 8.61 -10.50 6.57
N GLY A 79 7.37 -10.98 6.67
CA GLY A 79 6.22 -10.23 7.19
C GLY A 79 5.31 -9.67 6.10
N VAL A 80 4.42 -8.75 6.51
CA VAL A 80 3.41 -8.16 5.64
C VAL A 80 4.05 -7.18 4.66
N PHE A 81 3.68 -7.29 3.39
CA PHE A 81 3.98 -6.31 2.36
C PHE A 81 2.73 -5.49 2.03
N SER A 82 2.88 -4.17 2.02
CA SER A 82 1.88 -3.24 1.52
C SER A 82 2.59 -2.06 0.87
N ALA A 83 2.25 -1.79 -0.38
CA ALA A 83 2.72 -0.65 -1.15
C ALA A 83 1.72 -0.30 -2.24
N GLU A 84 1.49 0.99 -2.45
CA GLU A 84 0.65 1.51 -3.52
C GLU A 84 1.52 2.32 -4.47
N PHE A 85 1.44 2.04 -5.77
CA PHE A 85 2.33 2.59 -6.79
C PHE A 85 1.65 2.68 -8.14
N ARG A 86 2.28 3.44 -9.06
CA ARG A 86 1.77 3.65 -10.40
C ARG A 86 2.28 2.59 -11.38
N VAL A 87 1.40 2.18 -12.29
CA VAL A 87 1.69 1.32 -13.43
C VAL A 87 1.33 2.08 -14.70
N VAL A 88 2.19 1.99 -15.71
CA VAL A 88 1.94 2.54 -17.05
C VAL A 88 1.42 1.42 -17.94
N THR A 89 0.19 1.55 -18.44
CA THR A 89 -0.42 0.57 -19.33
C THR A 89 0.25 0.58 -20.71
N ALA A 90 -0.04 -0.44 -21.54
CA ALA A 90 0.42 -0.46 -22.93
C ALA A 90 -0.10 0.74 -23.77
N THR A 91 -1.21 1.36 -23.36
CA THR A 91 -1.77 2.58 -23.98
C THR A 91 -1.11 3.85 -23.48
N GLY A 92 -0.24 3.78 -22.47
CA GLY A 92 0.42 4.93 -21.84
C GLY A 92 -0.34 5.55 -20.67
N ASP A 93 -1.52 5.02 -20.33
CA ASP A 93 -2.31 5.50 -19.19
C ASP A 93 -1.65 5.10 -17.87
N VAL A 94 -1.81 5.95 -16.85
CA VAL A 94 -1.34 5.66 -15.50
C VAL A 94 -2.47 5.07 -14.67
N ARG A 95 -2.22 3.92 -14.06
CA ARG A 95 -3.09 3.31 -13.05
C ARG A 95 -2.42 3.25 -11.70
N TRP A 96 -3.20 3.43 -10.64
CA TRP A 96 -2.75 3.21 -9.26
C TRP A 96 -3.07 1.78 -8.85
N VAL A 97 -2.07 1.10 -8.28
CA VAL A 97 -2.17 -0.29 -7.87
C VAL A 97 -1.68 -0.44 -6.44
N LEU A 98 -2.54 -0.96 -5.57
CA LEU A 98 -2.16 -1.45 -4.25
C LEU A 98 -1.70 -2.90 -4.37
N ASN A 99 -0.46 -3.19 -3.96
CA ASN A 99 0.04 -4.53 -3.72
C ASN A 99 -0.01 -4.85 -2.23
N ARG A 100 -0.76 -5.89 -1.87
CA ARG A 100 -0.82 -6.40 -0.51
C ARG A 100 -0.52 -7.90 -0.47
N GLY A 101 0.37 -8.31 0.42
CA GLY A 101 0.76 -9.71 0.55
C GLY A 101 1.51 -9.98 1.84
N THR A 102 1.99 -11.22 1.98
CA THR A 102 2.82 -11.65 3.09
C THR A 102 3.99 -12.48 2.58
N LEU A 103 5.14 -12.37 3.24
CA LEU A 103 6.31 -13.21 3.02
C LEU A 103 6.62 -13.97 4.31
N ALA A 104 6.75 -15.29 4.20
CA ALA A 104 7.10 -16.16 5.32
C ALA A 104 7.94 -17.36 4.84
N PRO A 105 8.78 -17.94 5.72
CA PRO A 105 9.44 -19.21 5.42
C PRO A 105 8.42 -20.33 5.21
N ASP A 106 8.64 -21.20 4.22
CA ASP A 106 7.91 -22.44 4.06
C ASP A 106 8.45 -23.55 4.98
N THR A 107 7.92 -24.78 4.85
CA THR A 107 8.34 -25.94 5.65
C THR A 107 9.80 -26.35 5.42
N SER A 108 10.42 -25.92 4.32
CA SER A 108 11.84 -26.13 4.04
C SER A 108 12.73 -24.98 4.56
N GLY A 109 12.13 -23.93 5.13
CA GLY A 109 12.82 -22.72 5.57
C GLY A 109 13.06 -21.70 4.46
N ALA A 110 12.59 -21.96 3.23
CA ALA A 110 12.75 -21.04 2.11
C ALA A 110 11.72 -19.90 2.19
N MET A 111 12.16 -18.65 2.05
CA MET A 111 11.25 -17.50 2.07
C MET A 111 10.35 -17.51 0.82
N LYS A 112 9.03 -17.62 1.04
CA LYS A 112 8.00 -17.56 0.01
C LYS A 112 7.08 -16.38 0.27
N GLY A 113 6.41 -15.89 -0.76
CA GLY A 113 5.39 -14.87 -0.59
C GLY A 113 4.20 -15.08 -1.50
N LEU A 114 3.05 -14.55 -1.08
CA LEU A 114 1.85 -14.47 -1.89
C LEU A 114 1.10 -13.17 -1.59
N GLY A 115 0.36 -12.69 -2.57
CA GLY A 115 -0.42 -11.48 -2.42
C GLY A 115 -1.29 -11.19 -3.63
N ALA A 116 -1.89 -10.01 -3.59
CA ALA A 116 -2.82 -9.51 -4.60
C ALA A 116 -2.47 -8.08 -5.00
N TYR A 117 -2.77 -7.77 -6.25
CA TYR A 117 -2.79 -6.43 -6.80
C TYR A 117 -4.24 -5.96 -6.92
N ILE A 118 -4.52 -4.76 -6.43
CA ILE A 118 -5.84 -4.13 -6.43
C ILE A 118 -5.72 -2.80 -7.16
N ASP A 119 -6.58 -2.56 -8.15
CA ASP A 119 -6.68 -1.29 -8.86
C ASP A 119 -7.36 -0.28 -7.94
N THR A 120 -6.66 0.82 -7.66
CA THR A 120 -7.11 1.92 -6.79
C THR A 120 -7.15 3.24 -7.56
N THR A 121 -7.18 3.17 -8.90
CA THR A 121 -7.15 4.34 -9.78
C THR A 121 -8.33 5.27 -9.53
N ASP A 122 -9.53 4.74 -9.28
CA ASP A 122 -10.72 5.56 -9.01
C ASP A 122 -10.59 6.40 -7.74
N SER A 123 -9.93 5.85 -6.71
CA SER A 123 -9.60 6.57 -5.47
C SER A 123 -8.66 7.76 -5.71
N HIS A 124 -7.89 7.73 -6.80
CA HIS A 124 -6.95 8.80 -7.20
C HIS A 124 -7.52 9.73 -8.28
N ASN A 125 -8.51 9.26 -9.06
CA ASN A 125 -9.22 10.04 -10.07
C ASN A 125 -10.32 10.94 -9.49
N THR A 126 -10.63 10.80 -8.19
CA THR A 126 -11.44 11.75 -7.43
C THR A 126 -10.64 13.06 -7.27
N ARG A 127 -10.60 13.84 -8.35
CA ARG A 127 -10.13 15.22 -8.50
C ARG A 127 -8.89 15.59 -7.67
N PHE A 128 -7.71 15.46 -8.29
CA PHE A 128 -6.53 16.25 -7.92
C PHE A 128 -6.86 17.75 -8.01
N VAL A 129 -6.89 18.44 -6.86
CA VAL A 129 -6.53 19.87 -6.80
C VAL A 129 -5.01 19.94 -6.95
N SER A 130 -4.53 20.88 -7.76
CA SER A 130 -3.14 20.99 -8.23
C SER A 130 -2.06 20.84 -7.15
N ALA A 131 -0.87 20.45 -7.59
CA ALA A 131 0.38 20.21 -6.84
C ALA A 131 0.93 21.39 -5.97
N GLY A 132 0.13 22.40 -5.65
CA GLY A 132 0.42 23.44 -4.66
C GLY A 132 -0.34 23.30 -3.32
N SER A 133 -1.16 22.25 -3.14
CA SER A 133 -2.06 22.12 -2.00
C SER A 133 -2.13 20.69 -1.43
N LEU A 134 -1.00 20.14 -0.97
CA LEU A 134 -1.00 18.92 -0.12
C LEU A 134 -1.61 19.14 1.28
N ALA A 135 -2.41 20.19 1.45
CA ALA A 135 -3.25 20.39 2.61
C ALA A 135 -4.69 20.49 2.13
N GLN A 136 -5.57 19.68 2.73
CA GLN A 136 -7.03 19.83 2.75
C GLN A 136 -7.82 19.32 1.53
N VAL A 137 -8.20 18.03 1.58
CA VAL A 137 -9.62 17.66 1.43
C VAL A 137 -9.94 16.54 2.44
N GLY A 138 -10.71 16.89 3.48
CA GLY A 138 -11.60 15.95 4.15
C GLY A 138 -11.26 15.44 5.55
N GLU A 139 -10.06 15.66 6.09
CA GLU A 139 -9.86 15.44 7.53
C GLU A 139 -10.33 16.68 8.28
N ASP A 140 -11.22 16.49 9.26
CA ASP A 140 -11.57 17.53 10.22
C ASP A 140 -10.27 18.16 10.75
N PRO A 141 -10.00 19.47 10.51
CA PRO A 141 -8.74 20.09 10.90
C PRO A 141 -8.40 19.88 12.37
N LEU A 142 -9.43 19.74 13.20
CA LEU A 142 -9.29 19.52 14.62
C LEU A 142 -8.97 18.05 14.96
N ALA A 143 -9.50 17.09 14.20
CA ALA A 143 -9.13 15.68 14.31
C ALA A 143 -7.70 15.44 13.79
N HIS A 144 -7.34 16.04 12.65
CA HIS A 144 -5.97 15.99 12.13
C HIS A 144 -4.95 16.60 13.12
N ALA A 145 -5.30 17.73 13.73
CA ALA A 145 -4.48 18.33 14.78
C ALA A 145 -4.34 17.42 16.01
N ALA A 146 -5.38 16.65 16.37
CA ALA A 146 -5.33 15.69 17.47
C ALA A 146 -4.31 14.59 17.21
N ASP A 147 -4.36 13.95 16.03
CA ASP A 147 -3.47 12.85 15.65
C ASP A 147 -2.00 13.28 15.67
N ARG A 148 -1.70 14.43 15.06
CA ARG A 148 -0.33 14.98 15.09
C ARG A 148 0.13 15.36 16.49
N CYS A 149 -0.78 15.81 17.35
CA CYS A 149 -0.45 16.15 18.73
C CYS A 149 -0.21 14.88 19.58
N LEU A 150 -0.94 13.78 19.34
CA LEU A 150 -0.75 12.48 19.99
C LEU A 150 0.62 11.87 19.64
N GLU A 151 1.03 11.93 18.37
CA GLU A 151 2.36 11.52 17.94
C GLU A 151 3.46 12.32 18.64
N THR A 152 3.31 13.65 18.65
CA THR A 152 4.26 14.56 19.30
C THR A 152 4.34 14.29 20.81
N HIS A 153 3.19 14.10 21.46
CA HIS A 153 3.12 13.79 22.89
C HIS A 153 3.84 12.48 23.23
N SER A 154 3.61 11.43 22.43
CA SER A 154 4.23 10.11 22.62
C SER A 154 5.76 10.19 22.48
N ALA A 155 6.26 10.93 21.49
CA ALA A 155 7.71 11.13 21.30
C ALA A 155 8.35 11.92 22.47
N LEU A 156 7.68 12.97 22.95
CA LEU A 156 8.16 13.76 24.09
C LEU A 156 8.14 12.97 25.40
N ALA A 157 7.14 12.09 25.58
CA ALA A 157 7.07 11.18 26.71
C ALA A 157 8.22 10.16 26.68
N ALA A 158 8.47 9.52 25.53
CA ALA A 158 9.58 8.59 25.34
C ALA A 158 10.96 9.25 25.55
N GLY A 159 11.10 10.52 25.15
CA GLY A 159 12.32 11.30 25.32
C GLY A 159 12.51 11.93 26.71
N GLY A 160 11.57 11.77 27.64
CA GLY A 160 11.67 12.30 29.01
C GLY A 160 11.51 13.82 29.12
N TYR A 161 11.00 14.51 28.10
CA TYR A 161 10.84 15.97 28.09
C TYR A 161 9.59 16.42 28.85
N THR A 162 9.65 16.39 30.19
CA THR A 162 8.48 16.56 31.08
C THR A 162 7.72 17.88 30.87
N ASN A 163 8.44 18.98 30.64
CA ASN A 163 7.80 20.29 30.43
C ASN A 163 7.06 20.37 29.09
N LEU A 164 7.67 19.88 28.01
CA LEU A 164 7.05 19.88 26.68
C LEU A 164 5.88 18.90 26.62
N ARG A 165 5.99 17.74 27.28
CA ARG A 165 4.91 16.76 27.40
C ARG A 165 3.66 17.35 28.05
N ARG A 166 3.81 18.18 29.08
CA ARG A 166 2.68 18.85 29.77
C ARG A 166 1.97 19.86 28.87
N ILE A 167 2.73 20.56 28.02
CA ILE A 167 2.19 21.52 27.05
C ILE A 167 1.38 20.77 25.99
N THR A 168 1.89 19.66 25.46
CA THR A 168 1.15 18.85 24.47
C THR A 168 -0.07 18.18 25.07
N GLU A 169 -0.02 17.75 26.32
CA GLU A 169 -1.19 17.22 27.06
C GLU A 169 -2.30 18.28 27.21
N THR A 170 -1.93 19.52 27.54
CA THR A 170 -2.88 20.64 27.63
C THR A 170 -3.52 20.95 26.28
N LEU A 171 -2.73 20.89 25.21
CA LEU A 171 -3.19 21.08 23.83
C LEU A 171 -4.17 19.98 23.40
N LEU A 172 -3.86 18.71 23.69
CA LEU A 172 -4.76 17.56 23.43
C LEU A 172 -6.12 17.72 24.12
N LEU A 173 -6.13 18.17 25.38
CA LEU A 173 -7.37 18.45 26.11
C LEU A 173 -8.18 19.60 25.47
N GLY A 174 -7.51 20.66 25.01
CA GLY A 174 -8.15 21.76 24.29
C GLY A 174 -8.79 21.32 22.98
N ILE A 175 -8.08 20.51 22.20
CA ILE A 175 -8.57 19.94 20.94
C ILE A 175 -9.78 19.02 21.20
N GLY A 176 -9.70 18.14 22.19
CA GLY A 176 -10.81 17.24 22.56
C GLY A 176 -12.08 17.98 22.98
N ARG A 177 -11.96 19.09 23.72
CA ARG A 177 -13.12 19.93 24.09
C ARG A 177 -13.77 20.58 22.87
N ALA A 178 -12.95 21.12 21.97
CA ALA A 178 -13.46 21.76 20.76
C ALA A 178 -14.11 20.75 19.79
N LEU A 179 -13.68 19.48 19.79
CA LEU A 179 -14.36 18.39 19.07
C LEU A 179 -15.72 18.06 19.70
N ALA A 180 -15.78 17.94 21.03
CA ALA A 180 -17.01 17.61 21.75
C ALA A 180 -18.11 18.67 21.59
N GLN A 181 -17.74 19.96 21.51
CA GLN A 181 -18.68 21.08 21.32
C GLN A 181 -19.30 21.16 19.92
N ARG A 182 -18.84 20.36 18.96
CA ARG A 182 -19.35 20.35 17.57
C ARG A 182 -20.42 19.30 17.33
N HIS A 183 -20.67 18.42 18.29
CA HIS A 183 -21.68 17.34 18.21
C HIS A 183 -22.94 17.64 19.05
N THR A 184 -23.14 18.89 19.44
CA THR A 184 -24.32 19.43 20.15
C THR A 184 -24.87 20.63 19.40
#